data_AF-A0A942J756-F1
#
_entry.id   AF-A0A942J756-F1
#
_cell.length_a   1.000
_cell.length_b   1.000
_cell.length_c   1.000
_cell.angle_alpha   90.00
_cell.angle_beta   90.00
_cell.angle_gamma   90.00
#
_symmetry.space_group_name_H-M   'P 1'
#
loop_
_entity.id
_entity.type
_entity.pdbx_description
1 polymer ?
#
loop_
_entity_poly.entity_id
_entity_poly.type
_entity_poly.pdbx_seq_one_letter_code
_entity_poly.pdbx_strand_id
1 'polypeptide(L)'
;FGWNKVSPKMHFFSTIMVSFGSMLSAVWIVVANSWQQTPAGYHIVGEGINARAEITDFWEMVFNPSSMERLSHVLSGAWLAGAFLVLSVSAYYLLRNKHIEFAKSSFKIALGLALFASLFQLFTGHKSAVGISKTQPAKLAAFEAHSDSSGVGDLYLFGWVNDQQQEVKLGFKIPGMLSYLVHGDSKKPLTGLNAFKPEDRPPVNIVFQSYHIMVAIGFGLIALSLIGIYMLWRGKLFEKRWLLWIFVFSVLGPQIANQLGWISAEVGRQPWIVYNLLRTSEALSKVVTANQVWFSLILFTLVYFLLFILFIYLLNEKIKHGPEGAENIPSEYEHQKAALERN
;
A
#
# COMPACT_ATOMS: atom_id res chain seq x y z
N PHE A 1 -2.81 1.07 -28.98
CA PHE A 1 -2.79 0.55 -30.37
C PHE A 1 -4.17 0.20 -30.94
N GLY A 2 -5.22 -0.04 -30.13
CA GLY A 2 -6.54 -0.43 -30.63
C GLY A 2 -7.53 0.71 -30.92
N TRP A 3 -7.23 1.95 -30.53
CA TRP A 3 -8.18 3.09 -30.52
C TRP A 3 -8.98 3.29 -31.83
N ASN A 4 -8.34 3.11 -32.99
CA ASN A 4 -8.97 3.27 -34.32
C ASN A 4 -9.12 1.95 -35.08
N LYS A 5 -9.07 0.81 -34.38
CA LYS A 5 -9.10 -0.54 -34.99
C LYS A 5 -10.21 -1.43 -34.45
N VAL A 6 -10.80 -1.09 -33.31
CA VAL A 6 -11.88 -1.84 -32.67
C VAL A 6 -12.96 -0.88 -32.19
N SER A 7 -14.18 -1.39 -32.02
CA SER A 7 -15.29 -0.56 -31.54
C SER A 7 -15.00 0.03 -30.15
N PRO A 8 -15.59 1.18 -29.79
CA PRO A 8 -15.42 1.79 -28.47
C PRO A 8 -15.77 0.85 -27.31
N LYS A 9 -16.79 0.00 -27.49
CA LYS A 9 -17.18 -1.02 -26.50
C LYS A 9 -16.09 -2.07 -26.30
N MET A 10 -15.48 -2.55 -27.39
CA MET A 10 -14.39 -3.53 -27.32
C MET A 10 -13.11 -2.91 -26.74
N HIS A 11 -12.84 -1.64 -27.04
CA HIS A 11 -11.72 -0.92 -26.44
C HIS A 11 -11.90 -0.74 -24.94
N PHE A 12 -13.11 -0.38 -24.49
CA PHE A 12 -13.44 -0.28 -23.07
C PHE A 12 -13.34 -1.64 -22.36
N PHE A 13 -13.89 -2.70 -22.96
CA PHE A 13 -13.74 -4.06 -22.43
C PHE A 13 -12.26 -4.46 -22.30
N SER A 14 -11.44 -4.20 -23.31
CA SER A 14 -10.00 -4.44 -23.26
C SER A 14 -9.32 -3.67 -22.12
N THR A 15 -9.75 -2.43 -21.87
CA THR A 15 -9.23 -1.60 -20.76
C THR A 15 -9.56 -2.22 -19.39
N ILE A 16 -10.79 -2.73 -19.22
CA ILE A 16 -11.18 -3.46 -18.01
C ILE A 16 -10.33 -4.73 -17.86
N MET A 17 -10.08 -5.47 -18.94
CA MET A 17 -9.25 -6.69 -18.90
C MET A 17 -7.79 -6.40 -18.56
N VAL A 18 -7.24 -5.27 -19.00
CA VAL A 18 -5.89 -4.83 -18.57
C VAL A 18 -5.87 -4.53 -17.07
N SER A 19 -6.88 -3.83 -16.56
CA SER A 19 -7.01 -3.57 -15.12
C SER A 19 -7.16 -4.87 -14.32
N PHE A 20 -8.02 -5.78 -14.78
CA PHE A 20 -8.24 -7.08 -14.15
C PHE A 20 -6.97 -7.95 -14.17
N GLY A 21 -6.26 -8.02 -15.29
CA GLY A 21 -4.98 -8.72 -15.40
C GLY A 21 -3.92 -8.15 -14.45
N SER A 22 -3.89 -6.82 -14.27
CA SER A 22 -3.01 -6.16 -13.30
C SER A 22 -3.37 -6.57 -11.85
N MET A 23 -4.67 -6.70 -11.53
CA MET A 23 -5.12 -7.18 -10.23
C MET A 23 -4.79 -8.66 -10.02
N LEU A 24 -4.90 -9.51 -11.06
CA LEU A 24 -4.52 -10.92 -11.00
C LEU A 24 -3.01 -11.12 -10.76
N SER A 25 -2.16 -10.22 -11.26
CA SER A 25 -0.74 -10.23 -10.93
C SER A 25 -0.50 -10.03 -9.43
N ALA A 26 -1.23 -9.10 -8.81
CA ALA A 26 -1.17 -8.87 -7.37
C ALA A 26 -1.63 -10.10 -6.56
N VAL A 27 -2.64 -10.85 -7.03
CA VAL A 27 -3.14 -12.06 -6.35
C VAL A 27 -2.00 -13.03 -6.07
N TRP A 28 -1.28 -13.45 -7.11
CA TRP A 28 -0.29 -14.52 -6.97
C TRP A 28 0.94 -14.10 -6.17
N ILE A 29 1.41 -12.86 -6.38
CA ILE A 29 2.60 -12.38 -5.65
C ILE A 29 2.28 -12.12 -4.17
N VAL A 30 1.07 -11.62 -3.86
CA VAL A 30 0.64 -11.43 -2.48
C VAL A 30 0.36 -12.76 -1.81
N VAL A 31 -0.20 -13.76 -2.50
CA VAL A 31 -0.35 -15.12 -1.95
C VAL A 31 1.00 -15.70 -1.54
N ALA A 32 2.02 -15.62 -2.41
CA ALA A 32 3.36 -16.10 -2.10
C ALA A 32 3.97 -15.40 -0.87
N ASN A 33 3.88 -14.07 -0.80
CA ASN A 33 4.37 -13.32 0.34
C ASN A 33 3.50 -13.51 1.60
N SER A 34 2.21 -13.79 1.45
CA SER A 34 1.28 -14.14 2.55
C SER A 34 1.61 -15.49 3.15
N TRP A 35 1.95 -16.46 2.32
CA TRP A 35 2.39 -17.77 2.80
C TRP A 35 3.66 -17.65 3.65
N GLN A 36 4.60 -16.75 3.29
CA GLN A 36 5.77 -16.49 4.13
C GLN A 36 5.43 -15.89 5.51
N GLN A 37 4.29 -15.20 5.64
CA GLN A 37 3.82 -14.65 6.92
C GLN A 37 3.05 -15.71 7.72
N THR A 38 2.13 -16.42 7.08
CA THR A 38 1.27 -17.42 7.73
C THR A 38 1.29 -18.70 6.91
N PRO A 39 2.36 -19.52 7.01
CA PRO A 39 2.46 -20.76 6.25
C PRO A 39 1.33 -21.73 6.59
N ALA A 40 0.69 -22.32 5.58
CA ALA A 40 -0.39 -23.29 5.71
C ALA A 40 -0.38 -24.27 4.52
N GLY A 41 -1.06 -25.42 4.64
CA GLY A 41 -1.14 -26.42 3.56
C GLY A 41 0.20 -27.04 3.15
N TYR A 42 1.12 -27.27 4.10
CA TYR A 42 2.43 -27.86 3.83
C TYR A 42 2.87 -28.84 4.92
N HIS A 43 3.82 -29.71 4.60
CA HIS A 43 4.68 -30.40 5.57
C HIS A 43 6.16 -30.12 5.30
N ILE A 44 7.02 -30.36 6.29
CA ILE A 44 8.49 -30.26 6.10
C ILE A 44 9.05 -31.66 5.87
N VAL A 45 9.80 -31.83 4.79
CA VAL A 45 10.54 -33.05 4.47
C VAL A 45 12.04 -32.79 4.53
N GLY A 46 12.79 -33.69 5.15
CA GLY A 46 14.24 -33.59 5.32
C GLY A 46 14.64 -32.89 6.62
N GLU A 47 15.95 -32.83 6.87
CA GLU A 47 16.53 -32.24 8.08
C GLU A 47 17.65 -31.24 7.72
N GLY A 48 17.83 -30.24 8.59
CA GLY A 48 18.87 -29.22 8.43
C GLY A 48 18.74 -28.46 7.11
N ILE A 49 19.85 -28.34 6.38
CA ILE A 49 19.94 -27.58 5.12
C ILE A 49 19.11 -28.20 4.00
N ASN A 50 18.80 -29.50 4.09
CA ASN A 50 18.02 -30.20 3.06
C ASN A 50 16.51 -30.19 3.34
N ALA A 51 16.07 -29.54 4.44
CA ALA A 51 14.67 -29.40 4.75
C ALA A 51 13.95 -28.55 3.70
N ARG A 52 12.82 -29.04 3.20
CA ARG A 52 11.97 -28.34 2.24
C ARG A 52 10.51 -28.43 2.65
N ALA A 53 9.75 -27.37 2.36
CA ALA A 53 8.30 -27.39 2.46
C ALA A 53 7.71 -28.04 1.20
N GLU A 54 6.97 -29.11 1.36
CA GLU A 54 6.18 -29.71 0.28
C GLU A 54 4.70 -29.39 0.51
N ILE A 55 4.01 -28.99 -0.56
CA ILE A 55 2.60 -28.59 -0.51
C ILE A 55 1.73 -29.84 -0.34
N THR A 56 0.90 -29.84 0.70
CA THR A 56 -0.08 -30.90 0.96
C THR A 56 -1.47 -30.49 0.48
N ASP A 57 -1.82 -29.22 0.61
CA ASP A 57 -3.07 -28.63 0.11
C ASP A 57 -2.79 -27.29 -0.57
N PHE A 58 -3.08 -27.24 -1.87
CA PHE A 58 -2.87 -26.04 -2.67
C PHE A 58 -3.78 -24.88 -2.25
N TRP A 59 -5.05 -25.16 -1.97
CA TRP A 59 -6.03 -24.11 -1.67
C TRP A 59 -5.86 -23.59 -0.24
N GLU A 60 -5.46 -24.42 0.71
CA GLU A 60 -5.09 -23.98 2.05
C GLU A 60 -3.84 -23.07 2.02
N MET A 61 -2.86 -23.39 1.18
CA MET A 61 -1.67 -22.56 0.97
C MET A 61 -2.03 -21.21 0.31
N VAL A 62 -2.90 -21.22 -0.70
CA VAL A 62 -3.37 -20.00 -1.39
C VAL A 62 -4.20 -19.13 -0.46
N PHE A 63 -5.20 -19.71 0.20
CA PHE A 63 -6.11 -19.05 1.14
C PHE A 63 -5.63 -19.15 2.59
N ASN A 64 -4.31 -19.03 2.79
CA ASN A 64 -3.72 -19.02 4.12
C ASN A 64 -4.31 -17.87 5.00
N PRO A 65 -4.15 -17.94 6.34
CA PRO A 65 -4.88 -17.08 7.27
C PRO A 65 -4.82 -15.57 7.01
N SER A 66 -3.76 -15.07 6.36
CA SER A 66 -3.61 -13.64 6.05
C SER A 66 -3.83 -13.25 4.58
N SER A 67 -3.97 -14.20 3.65
CA SER A 67 -3.97 -13.93 2.20
C SER A 67 -5.00 -12.91 1.75
N MET A 68 -6.28 -13.10 2.12
CA MET A 68 -7.37 -12.25 1.61
C MET A 68 -7.33 -10.84 2.21
N GLU A 69 -6.99 -10.74 3.48
CA GLU A 69 -6.86 -9.47 4.19
C GLU A 69 -5.70 -8.65 3.62
N ARG A 70 -4.55 -9.29 3.38
CA ARG A 70 -3.39 -8.63 2.76
C ARG A 70 -3.65 -8.26 1.30
N LEU A 71 -4.26 -9.14 0.52
CA LEU A 71 -4.59 -8.87 -0.88
C LEU A 71 -5.52 -7.67 -1.02
N SER A 72 -6.60 -7.62 -0.24
CA SER A 72 -7.54 -6.50 -0.28
C SER A 72 -6.87 -5.18 0.13
N HIS A 73 -6.00 -5.20 1.14
CA HIS A 73 -5.24 -4.03 1.60
C HIS A 73 -4.21 -3.54 0.56
N VAL A 74 -3.53 -4.46 -0.13
CA VAL A 74 -2.54 -4.13 -1.18
C VAL A 74 -3.22 -3.55 -2.42
N LEU A 75 -4.31 -4.17 -2.89
CA LEU A 75 -5.07 -3.68 -4.04
C LEU A 75 -5.61 -2.27 -3.79
N SER A 76 -6.16 -2.04 -2.60
CA SER A 76 -6.69 -0.73 -2.21
C SER A 76 -5.59 0.34 -2.08
N GLY A 77 -4.42 -0.02 -1.55
CA GLY A 77 -3.23 0.86 -1.55
C GLY A 77 -2.75 1.24 -2.96
N ALA A 78 -2.84 0.31 -3.93
CA ALA A 78 -2.53 0.59 -5.33
C ALA A 78 -3.58 1.51 -5.99
N TRP A 79 -4.87 1.32 -5.69
CA TRP A 79 -5.93 2.23 -6.15
C TRP A 79 -5.75 3.65 -5.62
N LEU A 80 -5.37 3.80 -4.35
CA LEU A 80 -5.04 5.11 -3.77
C LEU A 80 -3.87 5.77 -4.49
N ALA A 81 -2.78 5.04 -4.74
CA ALA A 81 -1.63 5.57 -5.46
C ALA A 81 -2.00 6.09 -6.86
N GLY A 82 -2.84 5.36 -7.60
CA GLY A 82 -3.33 5.79 -8.91
C GLY A 82 -4.30 6.99 -8.83
N ALA A 83 -5.28 6.94 -7.91
CA ALA A 83 -6.28 7.99 -7.75
C ALA A 83 -5.63 9.34 -7.38
N PHE A 84 -4.71 9.33 -6.41
CA PHE A 84 -4.02 10.55 -5.98
C PHE A 84 -3.02 11.09 -7.01
N LEU A 85 -2.47 10.24 -7.89
CA LEU A 85 -1.73 10.71 -9.06
C LEU A 85 -2.65 11.51 -10.01
N VAL A 86 -3.83 10.97 -10.33
CA VAL A 86 -4.80 11.67 -11.20
C VAL A 86 -5.28 12.97 -10.55
N LEU A 87 -5.54 12.97 -9.24
CA LEU A 87 -5.91 14.17 -8.48
C LEU A 87 -4.81 15.23 -8.52
N SER A 88 -3.55 14.83 -8.31
CA SER A 88 -2.40 15.73 -8.34
C SER A 88 -2.21 16.40 -9.70
N VAL A 89 -2.23 15.63 -10.79
CA VAL A 89 -2.09 16.17 -12.15
C VAL A 89 -3.27 17.08 -12.50
N SER A 90 -4.50 16.67 -12.16
CA SER A 90 -5.70 17.47 -12.41
C SER A 90 -5.66 18.78 -11.62
N ALA A 91 -5.25 18.75 -10.35
CA ALA A 91 -5.09 19.95 -9.53
C ALA A 91 -4.03 20.90 -10.12
N TYR A 92 -2.92 20.36 -10.60
CA TYR A 92 -1.87 21.13 -11.27
C TYR A 92 -2.40 21.85 -12.51
N TYR A 93 -3.14 21.17 -13.38
CA TYR A 93 -3.76 21.77 -14.56
C TYR A 93 -4.73 22.90 -14.20
N LEU A 94 -5.58 22.70 -13.19
CA LEU A 94 -6.50 23.74 -12.71
C LEU A 94 -5.75 24.96 -12.16
N LEU A 95 -4.68 24.76 -11.38
CA LEU A 95 -3.84 25.86 -10.87
C LEU A 95 -3.11 26.65 -11.96
N ARG A 96 -2.82 25.99 -13.09
CA ARG A 96 -2.18 26.58 -14.27
C ARG A 96 -3.18 27.09 -15.30
N ASN A 97 -4.49 27.01 -15.03
CA ASN A 97 -5.56 27.35 -15.98
C ASN A 97 -5.42 26.63 -17.33
N LYS A 98 -5.01 25.36 -17.32
CA LYS A 98 -4.87 24.51 -18.52
C LYS A 98 -5.87 23.36 -18.47
N HIS A 99 -6.33 22.90 -19.64
CA HIS A 99 -7.18 21.70 -19.81
C HIS A 99 -8.34 21.61 -18.80
N ILE A 100 -9.04 22.72 -18.56
CA ILE A 100 -9.91 22.89 -17.38
C ILE A 100 -11.03 21.84 -17.33
N GLU A 101 -11.75 21.63 -18.44
CA GLU A 101 -12.86 20.68 -18.50
C GLU A 101 -12.40 19.22 -18.29
N PHE A 102 -11.29 18.85 -18.92
CA PHE A 102 -10.64 17.56 -18.71
C PHE A 102 -10.24 17.38 -17.24
N ALA A 103 -9.52 18.35 -16.68
CA ALA A 103 -9.03 18.30 -15.31
C ALA A 103 -10.18 18.22 -14.29
N LYS A 104 -11.26 19.00 -14.44
CA LYS A 104 -12.43 18.91 -13.54
C LYS A 104 -13.09 17.55 -13.61
N SER A 105 -13.24 16.98 -14.80
CA SER A 105 -13.89 15.68 -15.00
C SER A 105 -13.06 14.55 -14.39
N SER A 106 -11.76 14.49 -14.71
CA SER A 106 -10.82 13.53 -14.15
C SER A 106 -10.73 13.64 -12.63
N PHE A 107 -10.70 14.88 -12.10
CA PHE A 107 -10.63 15.12 -10.66
C PHE A 107 -11.83 14.52 -9.93
N LYS A 108 -13.07 14.72 -10.43
CA LYS A 108 -14.28 14.21 -9.76
C LYS A 108 -14.29 12.68 -9.69
N ILE A 109 -13.92 12.01 -10.78
CA ILE A 109 -13.85 10.54 -10.84
C ILE A 109 -12.78 10.02 -9.88
N ALA A 110 -11.58 10.59 -9.94
CA ALA A 110 -10.47 10.19 -9.08
C ALA A 110 -10.74 10.46 -7.60
N LEU A 111 -11.45 11.55 -7.27
CA LEU A 111 -11.82 11.89 -5.91
C LEU A 111 -12.83 10.88 -5.34
N GLY A 112 -13.80 10.46 -6.14
CA GLY A 112 -14.75 9.40 -5.75
C GLY A 112 -14.03 8.08 -5.46
N LEU A 113 -13.10 7.67 -6.34
CA LEU A 113 -12.29 6.48 -6.13
C LEU A 113 -11.37 6.61 -4.90
N ALA A 114 -10.74 7.77 -4.70
CA ALA A 114 -9.88 8.03 -3.54
C ALA A 114 -10.65 7.94 -2.22
N LEU A 115 -11.86 8.49 -2.15
CA LEU A 115 -12.72 8.35 -0.98
C LEU A 115 -13.08 6.88 -0.72
N PHE A 116 -13.55 6.17 -1.74
CA PHE A 116 -13.89 4.76 -1.61
C PHE A 116 -12.69 3.92 -1.15
N ALA A 117 -11.55 4.04 -1.86
CA ALA A 117 -10.35 3.28 -1.57
C ALA A 117 -9.76 3.62 -0.19
N SER A 118 -9.81 4.89 0.25
CA SER A 118 -9.27 5.28 1.55
C SER A 118 -10.10 4.75 2.72
N LEU A 119 -11.43 4.75 2.60
CA LEU A 119 -12.33 4.13 3.59
C LEU A 119 -12.21 2.60 3.59
N PHE A 120 -12.09 2.00 2.41
CA PHE A 120 -11.86 0.56 2.27
C PHE A 120 -10.48 0.16 2.83
N GLN A 121 -9.45 1.01 2.69
CA GLN A 121 -8.13 0.82 3.29
C GLN A 121 -8.22 0.80 4.82
N LEU A 122 -9.01 1.70 5.43
CA LEU A 122 -9.20 1.74 6.88
C LEU A 122 -9.82 0.43 7.40
N PHE A 123 -10.85 -0.06 6.70
CA PHE A 123 -11.52 -1.32 7.06
C PHE A 123 -10.60 -2.54 6.91
N THR A 124 -9.94 -2.67 5.76
CA THR A 124 -9.01 -3.79 5.49
C THR A 124 -7.79 -3.75 6.40
N GLY A 125 -7.28 -2.56 6.71
CA GLY A 125 -6.15 -2.37 7.63
C GLY A 125 -6.51 -2.78 9.05
N HIS A 126 -7.68 -2.39 9.55
CA HIS A 126 -8.17 -2.83 10.85
C HIS A 126 -8.32 -4.35 10.91
N LYS A 127 -8.95 -4.96 9.89
CA LYS A 127 -9.05 -6.44 9.81
C LYS A 127 -7.68 -7.11 9.79
N SER A 128 -6.72 -6.57 9.03
CA SER A 128 -5.36 -7.10 8.98
C SER A 128 -4.67 -7.03 10.35
N ALA A 129 -4.83 -5.93 11.09
CA ALA A 129 -4.28 -5.81 12.45
C ALA A 129 -4.88 -6.85 13.42
N VAL A 130 -6.20 -7.09 13.34
CA VAL A 130 -6.88 -8.14 14.11
C VAL A 130 -6.42 -9.54 13.68
N GLY A 131 -6.17 -9.78 12.40
CA GLY A 131 -5.60 -11.04 11.90
C GLY A 131 -4.17 -11.28 12.41
N ILE A 132 -3.34 -10.23 12.42
CA ILE A 132 -1.97 -10.26 12.94
C ILE A 132 -1.98 -10.54 14.45
N SER A 133 -2.94 -10.01 15.21
CA SER A 133 -3.04 -10.29 16.65
C SER A 133 -3.15 -11.78 16.96
N LYS A 134 -3.74 -12.57 16.06
CA LYS A 134 -3.94 -14.01 16.20
C LYS A 134 -2.78 -14.82 15.64
N THR A 135 -2.24 -14.38 14.50
CA THR A 135 -1.26 -15.16 13.72
C THR A 135 0.19 -14.78 14.03
N GLN A 136 0.46 -13.52 14.35
CA GLN A 136 1.79 -12.99 14.62
C GLN A 136 1.77 -11.94 15.75
N PRO A 137 1.47 -12.34 17.00
CA PRO A 137 1.34 -11.41 18.13
C PRO A 137 2.60 -10.58 18.39
N ALA A 138 3.81 -11.12 18.18
CA ALA A 138 5.06 -10.37 18.31
C ALA A 138 5.14 -9.16 17.37
N LYS A 139 4.60 -9.28 16.15
CA LYS A 139 4.53 -8.18 15.17
C LYS A 139 3.55 -7.10 15.63
N LEU A 140 2.36 -7.49 16.09
CA LEU A 140 1.39 -6.51 16.62
C LEU A 140 1.96 -5.78 17.84
N ALA A 141 2.60 -6.52 18.75
CA ALA A 141 3.26 -5.93 19.91
C ALA A 141 4.36 -4.94 19.50
N ALA A 142 5.08 -5.20 18.41
CA ALA A 142 6.06 -4.27 17.88
C ALA A 142 5.45 -3.04 17.21
N PHE A 143 4.28 -3.15 16.56
CA PHE A 143 3.57 -1.99 16.01
C PHE A 143 3.26 -0.94 17.07
N GLU A 144 2.91 -1.37 18.28
CA GLU A 144 2.46 -0.50 19.38
C GLU A 144 3.48 -0.41 20.53
N ALA A 145 4.67 -0.98 20.34
CA ALA A 145 5.72 -1.09 21.37
C ALA A 145 5.18 -1.62 22.72
N HIS A 146 4.29 -2.62 22.65
CA HIS A 146 3.67 -3.24 23.81
C HIS A 146 4.60 -4.29 24.42
N SER A 147 5.25 -3.92 25.53
CA SER A 147 6.28 -4.75 26.17
C SER A 147 5.70 -5.85 27.06
N ASP A 148 4.66 -5.54 27.85
CA ASP A 148 4.12 -6.44 28.88
C ASP A 148 3.60 -7.75 28.29
N SER A 149 4.01 -8.89 28.84
CA SER A 149 3.69 -10.21 28.28
C SER A 149 2.19 -10.52 28.26
N SER A 150 1.43 -9.99 29.22
CA SER A 150 -0.03 -10.13 29.33
C SER A 150 -0.62 -8.87 29.97
N GLY A 151 -0.48 -7.74 29.26
CA GLY A 151 -0.95 -6.43 29.70
C GLY A 151 -2.14 -5.94 28.89
N VAL A 152 -2.85 -4.94 29.41
CA VAL A 152 -3.83 -4.18 28.62
C VAL A 152 -3.07 -3.38 27.56
N GLY A 153 -3.51 -3.48 26.31
CA GLY A 153 -2.93 -2.77 25.20
C GLY A 153 -3.40 -1.33 25.15
N ASP A 154 -2.46 -0.41 25.36
CA ASP A 154 -2.66 1.01 25.07
C ASP A 154 -2.39 1.26 23.57
N LEU A 155 -3.12 2.20 22.97
CA LEU A 155 -2.86 2.66 21.59
C LEU A 155 -1.97 3.89 21.63
N TYR A 156 -0.85 3.89 20.93
CA TYR A 156 -0.05 5.10 20.74
C TYR A 156 -0.50 5.85 19.47
N LEU A 157 -0.54 7.19 19.52
CA LEU A 157 -0.77 7.99 18.31
C LEU A 157 0.54 8.37 17.62
N PHE A 158 1.57 8.58 18.43
CA PHE A 158 2.96 8.83 18.04
C PHE A 158 3.86 8.54 19.23
N GLY A 159 5.16 8.45 19.01
CA GLY A 159 6.17 8.25 20.04
C GLY A 159 7.50 7.84 19.45
N TRP A 160 8.54 7.77 20.28
CA TRP A 160 9.86 7.25 19.89
C TRP A 160 10.24 6.09 20.80
N VAL A 161 10.43 4.90 20.23
CA VAL A 161 10.73 3.70 21.02
C VAL A 161 12.21 3.65 21.35
N ASN A 162 12.55 3.48 22.63
CA ASN A 162 13.89 3.12 23.04
C ASN A 162 13.96 1.60 23.24
N ASP A 163 14.55 0.89 22.28
CA ASP A 163 14.65 -0.58 22.30
C ASP A 163 15.39 -1.11 23.55
N GLN A 164 16.34 -0.35 24.11
CA GLN A 164 17.07 -0.77 25.31
C GLN A 164 16.23 -0.67 26.59
N GLN A 165 15.33 0.32 26.65
CA GLN A 165 14.49 0.57 27.84
C GLN A 165 13.10 -0.05 27.69
N GLN A 166 12.74 -0.57 26.51
CA GLN A 166 11.41 -1.08 26.18
C GLN A 166 10.29 -0.06 26.48
N GLU A 167 10.60 1.23 26.35
CA GLU A 167 9.73 2.35 26.66
C GLU A 167 9.53 3.24 25.44
N VAL A 168 8.31 3.78 25.31
CA VAL A 168 7.98 4.80 24.31
C VAL A 168 8.19 6.18 24.93
N LYS A 169 9.18 6.91 24.44
CA LYS A 169 9.43 8.30 24.83
C LYS A 169 8.55 9.24 24.00
N LEU A 170 8.12 10.35 24.61
CA LEU A 170 7.35 11.42 23.96
C LEU A 170 6.05 10.92 23.30
N GLY A 171 5.47 9.82 23.80
CA GLY A 171 4.29 9.22 23.20
C GLY A 171 2.99 9.68 23.86
N PHE A 172 1.99 9.98 23.04
CA PHE A 172 0.62 10.14 23.52
C PHE A 172 -0.11 8.80 23.37
N LYS A 173 -0.57 8.24 24.50
CA LYS A 173 -1.25 6.95 24.54
C LYS A 173 -2.70 7.08 24.99
N ILE A 174 -3.57 6.26 24.39
CA ILE A 174 -4.97 6.12 24.77
C ILE A 174 -5.13 4.79 25.51
N PRO A 175 -5.35 4.79 26.84
CA PRO A 175 -5.37 3.57 27.62
C PRO A 175 -6.42 2.56 27.17
N GLY A 176 -6.03 1.29 27.02
CA GLY A 176 -6.94 0.18 26.67
C GLY A 176 -7.56 0.23 25.27
N MET A 177 -7.22 1.23 24.44
CA MET A 177 -7.81 1.39 23.12
C MET A 177 -7.35 0.32 22.14
N LEU A 178 -6.09 -0.13 22.21
CA LEU A 178 -5.60 -1.21 21.37
C LEU A 178 -6.30 -2.53 21.71
N SER A 179 -6.46 -2.84 23.00
CA SER A 179 -7.25 -3.99 23.46
C SER A 179 -8.69 -3.92 22.95
N TYR A 180 -9.32 -2.75 23.03
CA TYR A 180 -10.67 -2.55 22.49
C TYR A 180 -10.74 -2.75 20.97
N LEU A 181 -9.78 -2.23 20.20
CA LEU A 181 -9.75 -2.40 18.75
C LEU A 181 -9.56 -3.87 18.35
N VAL A 182 -8.76 -4.64 19.09
CA VAL A 182 -8.48 -6.04 18.76
C VAL A 182 -9.59 -6.99 19.22
N HIS A 183 -10.17 -6.72 20.39
CA HIS A 183 -11.08 -7.67 21.07
C HIS A 183 -12.49 -7.15 21.33
N GLY A 184 -12.75 -5.87 21.16
CA GLY A 184 -13.99 -5.21 21.59
C GLY A 184 -14.08 -4.97 23.11
N ASP A 185 -13.02 -5.26 23.86
CA ASP A 185 -12.95 -5.11 25.32
C ASP A 185 -11.63 -4.43 25.71
N SER A 186 -11.73 -3.26 26.35
CA SER A 186 -10.59 -2.44 26.76
C SER A 186 -9.76 -3.04 27.90
N LYS A 187 -10.24 -4.09 28.56
CA LYS A 187 -9.53 -4.75 29.67
C LYS A 187 -8.89 -6.08 29.27
N LYS A 188 -9.18 -6.59 28.08
CA LYS A 188 -8.66 -7.89 27.64
C LYS A 188 -7.17 -7.77 27.30
N PRO A 189 -6.30 -8.60 27.90
CA PRO A 189 -4.86 -8.49 27.69
C PRO A 189 -4.45 -8.88 26.27
N LEU A 190 -3.35 -8.29 25.81
CA LEU A 190 -2.67 -8.64 24.58
C LEU A 190 -1.32 -9.30 24.90
N THR A 191 -0.87 -10.16 24.00
CA THR A 191 0.46 -10.77 24.10
C THR A 191 1.51 -9.75 23.69
N GLY A 192 2.30 -9.25 24.64
CA GLY A 192 3.39 -8.31 24.36
C GLY A 192 4.74 -8.96 24.08
N LEU A 193 5.74 -8.12 23.80
CA LEU A 193 7.08 -8.53 23.37
C LEU A 193 7.80 -9.40 24.40
N ASN A 194 7.55 -9.21 25.71
CA ASN A 194 8.20 -9.97 26.77
C ASN A 194 7.73 -11.43 26.86
N ALA A 195 6.67 -11.82 26.13
CA ALA A 195 6.28 -13.21 25.98
C ALA A 195 7.19 -13.99 25.02
N PHE A 196 7.98 -13.30 24.18
CA PHE A 196 8.85 -13.91 23.16
C PHE A 196 10.32 -13.80 23.56
N LYS A 197 11.16 -14.74 23.11
CA LYS A 197 12.61 -14.63 23.33
C LYS A 197 13.18 -13.41 22.59
N PRO A 198 14.21 -12.72 23.11
CA PRO A 198 14.80 -11.56 22.43
C PRO A 198 15.22 -11.82 20.99
N GLU A 199 15.71 -13.02 20.69
CA GLU A 199 16.12 -13.49 19.36
C GLU A 199 14.96 -13.78 18.39
N ASP A 200 13.71 -13.73 18.84
CA ASP A 200 12.50 -13.94 18.03
C ASP A 200 11.72 -12.64 17.80
N ARG A 201 12.16 -11.54 18.41
CA ARG A 201 11.47 -10.25 18.35
C ARG A 201 11.89 -9.48 17.09
N PRO A 202 10.95 -8.83 16.38
CA PRO A 202 11.30 -7.89 15.32
C PRO A 202 11.94 -6.63 15.92
N PRO A 203 12.68 -5.85 15.10
CA PRO A 203 13.23 -4.57 15.53
C PRO A 203 12.08 -3.57 15.76
N VAL A 204 11.89 -3.15 17.02
CA VAL A 204 10.66 -2.50 17.46
C VAL A 204 10.55 -1.08 16.93
N ASN A 205 11.59 -0.25 17.07
CA ASN A 205 11.51 1.17 16.69
C ASN A 205 11.12 1.37 15.22
N ILE A 206 11.82 0.73 14.27
CA ILE A 206 11.53 0.90 12.83
C ILE A 206 10.11 0.43 12.47
N VAL A 207 9.65 -0.66 13.09
CA VAL A 207 8.31 -1.23 12.89
C VAL A 207 7.24 -0.28 13.45
N PHE A 208 7.45 0.24 14.67
CA PHE A 208 6.58 1.21 15.30
C PHE A 208 6.47 2.49 14.44
N GLN A 209 7.59 3.09 14.04
CA GLN A 209 7.59 4.34 13.26
C GLN A 209 6.90 4.16 11.90
N SER A 210 7.25 3.09 11.19
CA SER A 210 6.68 2.83 9.87
C SER A 210 5.16 2.58 9.95
N TYR A 211 4.71 1.83 10.96
CA TYR A 211 3.29 1.58 11.17
C TYR A 211 2.52 2.87 11.47
N HIS A 212 2.98 3.67 12.42
CA HIS A 212 2.30 4.90 12.84
C HIS A 212 2.28 5.96 11.75
N ILE A 213 3.40 6.17 11.04
CA ILE A 213 3.45 7.15 9.94
C ILE A 213 2.54 6.70 8.79
N MET A 214 2.50 5.39 8.47
CA MET A 214 1.56 4.84 7.48
C MET A 214 0.10 5.13 7.89
N VAL A 215 -0.28 4.82 9.13
CA VAL A 215 -1.64 5.05 9.64
C VAL A 215 -1.99 6.54 9.62
N ALA A 216 -1.08 7.41 10.06
CA ALA A 216 -1.26 8.86 10.05
C ALA A 216 -1.49 9.40 8.63
N ILE A 217 -0.70 8.95 7.65
CA ILE A 217 -0.91 9.29 6.25
C ILE A 217 -2.27 8.77 5.76
N GLY A 218 -2.64 7.53 6.11
CA GLY A 218 -3.94 6.94 5.76
C GLY A 218 -5.11 7.81 6.23
N PHE A 219 -5.12 8.22 7.50
CA PHE A 219 -6.14 9.14 8.03
C PHE A 219 -6.08 10.52 7.36
N GLY A 220 -4.88 11.03 7.04
CA GLY A 220 -4.70 12.26 6.29
C GLY A 220 -5.33 12.21 4.89
N LEU A 221 -5.18 11.09 4.18
CA LEU A 221 -5.77 10.88 2.85
C LEU A 221 -7.29 10.73 2.91
N ILE A 222 -7.83 10.08 3.95
CA ILE A 222 -9.28 10.02 4.21
C ILE A 222 -9.82 11.43 4.43
N ALA A 223 -9.20 12.20 5.34
CA ALA A 223 -9.60 13.57 5.64
C ALA A 223 -9.55 14.46 4.40
N LEU A 224 -8.48 14.38 3.61
CA LEU A 224 -8.34 15.13 2.37
C LEU A 224 -9.42 14.76 1.34
N SER A 225 -9.74 13.47 1.20
CA SER A 225 -10.80 13.01 0.30
C SER A 225 -12.18 13.49 0.74
N LEU A 226 -12.48 13.43 2.05
CA LEU A 226 -13.73 13.93 2.62
C LEU A 226 -13.86 15.45 2.45
N ILE A 227 -12.80 16.22 2.72
CA ILE A 227 -12.76 17.67 2.48
C ILE A 227 -12.98 17.96 0.99
N GLY A 228 -12.34 17.19 0.10
CA GLY A 228 -12.52 17.31 -1.34
C GLY A 228 -13.97 17.12 -1.77
N ILE A 229 -14.63 16.05 -1.29
CA ILE A 229 -16.03 15.75 -1.61
C ILE A 229 -16.97 16.81 -1.04
N TYR A 230 -16.74 17.23 0.21
CA TYR A 230 -17.52 18.29 0.83
C TYR A 230 -17.41 19.62 0.06
N MET A 231 -16.19 20.01 -0.33
CA MET A 231 -15.97 21.24 -1.11
C MET A 231 -16.51 21.12 -2.54
N LEU A 232 -16.51 19.92 -3.12
CA LEU A 232 -17.13 19.66 -4.42
C LEU A 232 -18.64 19.86 -4.35
N TRP A 233 -19.28 19.29 -3.32
CA TRP A 233 -20.72 19.45 -3.06
C TRP A 233 -21.11 20.91 -2.81
N ARG A 234 -20.25 21.70 -2.15
CA ARG A 234 -20.45 23.15 -1.96
C ARG A 234 -20.14 24.00 -3.20
N GLY A 235 -19.69 23.39 -4.30
CA GLY A 235 -19.31 24.10 -5.53
C GLY A 235 -18.01 24.88 -5.45
N LYS A 236 -17.26 24.80 -4.34
CA LYS A 236 -16.09 25.67 -4.04
C LYS A 236 -14.73 24.99 -4.26
N LEU A 237 -14.71 23.68 -4.52
CA LEU A 237 -13.47 22.89 -4.62
C LEU A 237 -12.43 23.50 -5.56
N PHE A 238 -12.85 23.88 -6.78
CA PHE A 238 -11.95 24.36 -7.82
C PHE A 238 -11.60 25.85 -7.69
N GLU A 239 -12.27 26.58 -6.79
CA GLU A 239 -11.99 28.01 -6.54
C GLU A 239 -10.86 28.18 -5.50
N LYS A 240 -10.71 27.22 -4.59
CA LYS A 240 -9.76 27.30 -3.48
C LYS A 240 -8.37 26.82 -3.88
N ARG A 241 -7.53 27.76 -4.36
CA ARG A 241 -6.14 27.47 -4.79
C ARG A 241 -5.29 26.76 -3.75
N TRP A 242 -5.44 27.07 -2.46
CA TRP A 242 -4.70 26.40 -1.39
C TRP A 242 -5.01 24.90 -1.32
N LEU A 243 -6.28 24.52 -1.52
CA LEU A 243 -6.72 23.13 -1.50
C LEU A 243 -6.19 22.39 -2.73
N LEU A 244 -6.21 23.02 -3.89
CA LEU A 244 -5.60 22.45 -5.10
C LEU A 244 -4.09 22.23 -4.92
N TRP A 245 -3.36 23.12 -4.25
CA TRP A 245 -1.94 22.89 -3.94
C TRP A 245 -1.72 21.68 -3.04
N ILE A 246 -2.59 21.47 -2.04
CA ILE A 246 -2.55 20.24 -1.22
C ILE A 246 -2.73 19.01 -2.11
N PHE A 247 -3.70 19.04 -3.03
CA PHE A 247 -3.89 17.93 -3.98
C PHE A 247 -2.70 17.71 -4.91
N VAL A 248 -1.98 18.76 -5.34
CA VAL A 248 -0.74 18.60 -6.13
C VAL A 248 0.28 17.75 -5.36
N PHE A 249 0.52 18.04 -4.08
CA PHE A 249 1.49 17.28 -3.30
C PHE A 249 0.97 15.96 -2.74
N SER A 250 -0.35 15.75 -2.75
CA SER A 250 -1.00 14.56 -2.19
C SER A 250 -0.56 13.24 -2.82
N VAL A 251 -0.03 13.27 -4.05
CA VAL A 251 0.54 12.10 -4.73
C VAL A 251 1.66 11.43 -3.93
N LEU A 252 2.40 12.18 -3.11
CA LEU A 252 3.48 11.64 -2.27
C LEU A 252 2.93 10.77 -1.14
N GLY A 253 1.74 11.07 -0.62
CA GLY A 253 1.15 10.39 0.53
C GLY A 253 1.03 8.87 0.33
N PRO A 254 0.26 8.39 -0.67
CA PRO A 254 0.11 6.95 -0.90
C PRO A 254 1.43 6.26 -1.23
N GLN A 255 2.36 6.93 -1.92
CA GLN A 255 3.65 6.34 -2.26
C GLN A 255 4.48 6.07 -1.01
N ILE A 256 4.55 7.07 -0.10
CA ILE A 256 5.25 6.93 1.17
C ILE A 256 4.55 5.90 2.06
N ALA A 257 3.21 5.98 2.18
CA ALA A 257 2.43 5.03 2.98
C ALA A 257 2.59 3.58 2.50
N ASN A 258 2.63 3.34 1.19
CA ASN A 258 2.86 2.00 0.64
C ASN A 258 4.25 1.47 1.03
N GLN A 259 5.32 2.29 0.94
CA GLN A 259 6.65 1.87 1.37
C GLN A 259 6.69 1.57 2.87
N LEU A 260 6.11 2.43 3.69
CA LEU A 260 6.05 2.26 5.14
C LEU A 260 5.23 1.03 5.54
N GLY A 261 4.12 0.75 4.85
CA GLY A 261 3.32 -0.45 5.07
C GLY A 261 4.07 -1.74 4.74
N TRP A 262 4.82 -1.76 3.63
CA TRP A 262 5.70 -2.88 3.31
C TRP A 262 6.83 -3.04 4.33
N ILE A 263 7.46 -1.94 4.77
CA ILE A 263 8.45 -1.98 5.85
C ILE A 263 7.83 -2.57 7.12
N SER A 264 6.66 -2.08 7.53
CA SER A 264 5.93 -2.57 8.72
C SER A 264 5.66 -4.07 8.63
N ALA A 265 5.18 -4.56 7.48
CA ALA A 265 4.84 -5.96 7.29
C ALA A 265 6.05 -6.89 7.20
N GLU A 266 7.10 -6.48 6.48
CA GLU A 266 8.25 -7.33 6.17
C GLU A 266 9.34 -7.23 7.24
N VAL A 267 9.64 -6.03 7.72
CA VAL A 267 10.56 -5.84 8.86
C VAL A 267 9.92 -6.35 10.14
N GLY A 268 8.60 -6.21 10.31
CA GLY A 268 7.88 -6.82 11.42
C GLY A 268 7.86 -8.35 11.40
N ARG A 269 8.23 -8.99 10.27
CA ARG A 269 8.41 -10.46 10.20
C ARG A 269 9.81 -10.89 10.65
N GLN A 270 10.78 -9.98 10.67
CA GLN A 270 12.11 -10.28 11.17
C GLN A 270 12.01 -10.87 12.59
N PRO A 271 12.83 -11.88 12.92
CA PRO A 271 13.98 -12.39 12.17
C PRO A 271 13.67 -13.54 11.19
N TRP A 272 12.41 -13.69 10.77
CA TRP A 272 11.97 -14.79 9.92
C TRP A 272 11.85 -14.38 8.44
N ILE A 273 12.36 -15.23 7.53
CA ILE A 273 12.00 -15.21 6.10
C ILE A 273 10.64 -15.86 5.91
N VAL A 274 10.49 -17.06 6.48
CA VAL A 274 9.22 -17.78 6.58
C VAL A 274 8.91 -17.92 8.06
N TYR A 275 7.82 -17.30 8.50
CA TYR A 275 7.51 -17.14 9.93
C TYR A 275 7.52 -18.48 10.67
N ASN A 276 8.29 -18.56 11.76
CA ASN A 276 8.55 -19.77 12.56
C ASN A 276 9.17 -20.99 11.84
N LEU A 277 9.61 -20.85 10.58
CA LEU A 277 10.18 -21.96 9.80
C LEU A 277 11.61 -21.72 9.34
N LEU A 278 11.92 -20.50 8.88
CA LEU A 278 13.22 -20.18 8.31
C LEU A 278 13.69 -18.80 8.76
N ARG A 279 14.82 -18.75 9.45
CA ARG A 279 15.44 -17.49 9.87
C ARG A 279 16.19 -16.81 8.73
N THR A 280 16.28 -15.48 8.79
CA THR A 280 17.08 -14.69 7.83
C THR A 280 18.56 -15.07 7.83
N SER A 281 19.13 -15.38 8.99
CA SER A 281 20.52 -15.81 9.15
C SER A 281 20.85 -17.13 8.46
N GLU A 282 19.84 -17.95 8.19
CA GLU A 282 19.99 -19.29 7.60
C GLU A 282 19.70 -19.31 6.09
N ALA A 283 19.06 -18.27 5.57
CA ALA A 283 18.60 -18.18 4.18
C ALA A 283 19.62 -17.54 3.21
N LEU A 284 20.79 -17.14 3.70
CA LEU A 284 21.82 -16.47 2.90
C LEU A 284 22.67 -17.45 2.08
N SER A 285 22.98 -17.07 0.83
CA SER A 285 23.78 -17.90 -0.07
C SER A 285 25.23 -17.99 0.41
N LYS A 286 25.68 -19.21 0.72
CA LYS A 286 27.05 -19.48 1.22
C LYS A 286 28.13 -19.27 0.15
N VAL A 287 27.76 -19.17 -1.11
CA VAL A 287 28.69 -19.06 -2.25
C VAL A 287 29.00 -17.61 -2.62
N VAL A 288 28.13 -16.67 -2.22
CA VAL A 288 28.26 -15.26 -2.61
C VAL A 288 29.10 -14.51 -1.58
N THR A 289 30.19 -13.89 -2.04
CA THR A 289 31.08 -13.11 -1.18
C THR A 289 30.54 -11.70 -0.92
N ALA A 290 30.92 -11.08 0.20
CA ALA A 290 30.47 -9.74 0.57
C ALA A 290 30.77 -8.69 -0.52
N ASN A 291 31.91 -8.81 -1.21
CA ASN A 291 32.29 -7.90 -2.29
C ASN A 291 31.35 -8.00 -3.50
N GLN A 292 30.88 -9.22 -3.84
CA GLN A 292 29.90 -9.42 -4.91
C GLN A 292 28.54 -8.81 -4.54
N VAL A 293 28.14 -8.92 -3.26
CA VAL A 293 26.92 -8.27 -2.76
C VAL A 293 27.04 -6.75 -2.86
N TRP A 294 28.13 -6.16 -2.38
CA TRP A 294 28.35 -4.71 -2.48
C TRP A 294 28.39 -4.22 -3.92
N PHE A 295 29.11 -4.92 -4.80
CA PHE A 295 29.18 -4.57 -6.22
C PHE A 295 27.79 -4.57 -6.87
N SER A 296 27.03 -5.65 -6.69
CA SER A 296 25.69 -5.76 -7.25
C SER A 296 24.71 -4.73 -6.66
N LEU A 297 24.77 -4.47 -5.35
CA LEU A 297 23.96 -3.43 -4.71
C LEU A 297 24.26 -2.04 -5.28
N ILE A 298 25.54 -1.67 -5.43
CA ILE A 298 25.93 -0.39 -6.03
C ILE A 298 25.44 -0.30 -7.47
N LEU A 299 25.65 -1.37 -8.26
CA LEU A 299 25.24 -1.43 -9.66
C LEU A 299 23.71 -1.27 -9.80
N PHE A 300 22.92 -2.04 -9.06
CA PHE A 300 21.47 -1.94 -9.11
C PHE A 300 20.97 -0.59 -8.61
N THR A 301 21.59 -0.03 -7.56
CA THR A 301 21.25 1.31 -7.05
C THR A 301 21.48 2.36 -8.12
N LEU A 302 22.62 2.33 -8.81
CA LEU A 302 22.94 3.26 -9.89
C LEU A 302 21.95 3.14 -11.05
N VAL A 303 21.67 1.91 -11.50
CA VAL A 303 20.73 1.67 -12.61
C VAL A 303 19.32 2.14 -12.24
N TYR A 304 18.82 1.80 -11.06
CA TYR A 304 17.50 2.21 -10.61
C TYR A 304 17.40 3.72 -10.39
N PHE A 305 18.46 4.36 -9.92
CA PHE A 305 18.51 5.82 -9.78
C PHE A 305 18.44 6.51 -11.14
N LEU A 306 19.17 6.03 -12.15
CA LEU A 306 19.10 6.57 -13.52
C LEU A 306 17.72 6.37 -14.14
N LEU A 307 17.13 5.18 -14.00
CA LEU A 307 15.78 4.90 -14.48
C LEU A 307 14.73 5.77 -13.78
N PHE A 308 14.91 6.04 -12.49
CA PHE A 308 14.03 6.92 -11.73
C PHE A 308 14.10 8.36 -12.24
N ILE A 309 15.30 8.91 -12.50
CA ILE A 309 15.46 10.24 -13.10
C ILE A 309 14.78 10.29 -14.48
N LEU A 310 15.01 9.28 -15.32
CA LEU A 310 14.40 9.19 -16.64
C LEU A 310 12.87 9.14 -16.55
N PHE A 311 12.33 8.34 -15.62
CA PHE A 311 10.90 8.26 -15.37
C PHE A 311 10.30 9.62 -14.97
N ILE A 312 10.93 10.34 -14.03
CA ILE A 312 10.46 11.66 -13.60
C ILE A 312 10.54 12.67 -14.75
N TYR A 313 11.62 12.63 -15.54
CA TYR A 313 11.76 13.47 -16.73
C TYR A 313 10.61 13.23 -17.72
N LEU A 314 10.38 11.98 -18.14
CA LEU A 314 9.34 11.62 -19.10
C LEU A 314 7.93 11.90 -18.55
N LEU A 315 7.69 11.63 -17.27
CA LEU A 315 6.42 11.92 -16.62
C LEU A 315 6.13 13.42 -16.64
N ASN A 316 7.10 14.25 -16.28
CA ASN A 316 6.96 15.71 -16.29
C ASN A 316 6.80 16.26 -17.71
N GLU A 317 7.53 15.70 -18.68
CA GLU A 317 7.38 16.04 -20.10
C GLU A 317 5.95 15.77 -20.58
N LYS A 318 5.39 14.58 -20.28
CA LYS A 318 4.03 14.20 -20.65
C LYS A 318 2.96 15.04 -19.94
N ILE A 319 3.14 15.35 -18.66
CA ILE A 319 2.23 16.23 -17.93
C ILE A 319 2.28 17.66 -18.51
N LYS A 320 3.46 18.18 -18.87
CA LYS A 320 3.57 19.52 -19.46
C LYS A 320 2.97 19.59 -20.86
N HIS A 321 3.10 18.53 -21.65
CA HIS A 321 2.49 18.41 -22.96
C HIS A 321 0.96 18.42 -22.86
N GLY A 322 0.40 17.76 -21.85
CA GLY A 322 -1.04 17.72 -21.60
C GLY A 322 -1.78 16.70 -22.47
N PRO A 323 -3.09 16.54 -22.27
CA PRO A 323 -3.92 15.71 -23.15
C PRO A 323 -3.99 16.31 -24.55
N GLU A 324 -3.94 15.44 -25.56
CA GLU A 324 -4.22 15.83 -26.95
C GLU A 324 -5.65 16.39 -27.04
N GLY A 325 -5.83 17.48 -27.81
CA GLY A 325 -7.13 18.11 -28.00
C GLY A 325 -8.13 17.16 -28.67
N ALA A 326 -9.42 17.29 -28.35
CA ALA A 326 -10.47 16.44 -28.91
C ALA A 326 -10.50 16.44 -30.45
N GLU A 327 -10.04 17.51 -31.09
CA GLU A 327 -9.89 17.65 -32.54
C GLU A 327 -8.81 16.73 -33.15
N ASN A 328 -7.82 16.33 -32.34
CA ASN A 328 -6.74 15.42 -32.74
C ASN A 328 -6.99 13.98 -32.31
N ILE A 329 -8.03 13.73 -31.52
CA ILE A 329 -8.53 12.39 -31.22
C ILE A 329 -9.42 12.02 -32.41
N PRO A 330 -9.07 11.04 -33.26
CA PRO A 330 -9.91 10.64 -34.37
C PRO A 330 -11.21 10.05 -33.82
N SER A 331 -12.20 10.92 -33.63
CA SER A 331 -13.48 10.57 -33.07
C SER A 331 -14.32 9.99 -34.19
N GLU A 332 -14.53 8.68 -34.16
CA GLU A 332 -15.49 7.99 -35.02
C GLU A 332 -16.91 8.57 -34.89
N TYR A 333 -17.20 9.28 -33.79
CA TYR A 333 -18.44 10.01 -33.56
C TYR A 333 -18.59 11.23 -34.48
N GLU A 334 -17.51 11.96 -34.77
CA GLU A 334 -17.57 13.05 -35.76
C GLU A 334 -17.70 12.51 -37.19
N HIS A 335 -17.05 11.38 -37.50
CA HIS A 335 -17.24 10.71 -38.79
C HIS A 335 -18.67 10.17 -38.97
N GLN A 336 -19.27 9.56 -37.94
CA GLN A 336 -20.66 9.07 -37.99
C GLN A 336 -21.68 10.22 -38.01
N LYS A 337 -21.47 11.28 -37.22
CA LYS A 337 -22.35 12.46 -37.24
C LYS A 337 -22.29 13.16 -38.59
N ALA A 338 -21.10 13.37 -39.15
CA ALA A 338 -20.95 13.94 -40.49
C ALA A 338 -21.53 13.05 -41.60
N ALA A 339 -21.55 11.72 -41.43
CA ALA A 339 -22.21 10.80 -42.37
C ALA A 339 -23.74 10.81 -42.24
N LEU A 340 -24.26 11.03 -41.03
CA LEU A 340 -25.71 11.14 -40.77
C LEU A 340 -26.28 12.51 -41.15
N GLU A 341 -25.49 13.58 -41.06
CA GLU A 341 -25.90 14.94 -41.48
C GLU A 341 -25.76 15.18 -43.00
N ARG A 342 -25.08 14.27 -43.73
CA ARG A 342 -24.93 14.32 -45.20
C ARG A 342 -25.98 13.50 -45.97
N ASN A 343 -26.84 12.77 -45.26
CA ASN A 343 -28.01 12.07 -45.80
C ASN A 343 -29.29 12.75 -45.28
#